data_AF-A0AAU4BY15-F1
#
_entry.id   AF-A0AAU4BY15-F1
#
_cell.length_a   1.000
_cell.length_b   1.000
_cell.length_c   1.000
_cell.angle_alpha   90.00
_cell.angle_beta   90.00
_cell.angle_gamma   90.00
#
_symmetry.space_group_name_H-M   'P 1'
#
loop_
_entity.id
_entity.type
_entity.pdbx_description
1 polymer ?
#
loop_
_entity_poly.entity_id
_entity_poly.type
_entity_poly.pdbx_seq_one_letter_code
_entity_poly.pdbx_strand_id
1 'polypeptide(L)'
;MRYLAQIDLDAAALEERWGSPDTVRDDLAEWVCFAFTPAEGEAFFLQRELHHPPSNGFVLSVSEGLFCGDTVHGIVAALGIAGAQVTHVNAEATP
;
A
#
# COMPACT_ATOMS: atom_id res chain seq x y z
N MET A 1 10.90 3.52 -6.11
CA MET A 1 9.64 3.47 -5.34
C MET A 1 9.71 4.54 -4.27
N ARG A 2 8.61 5.26 -4.04
CA ARG A 2 8.51 6.34 -3.04
C ARG A 2 7.29 6.12 -2.16
N TYR A 3 7.41 6.42 -0.88
CA TYR A 3 6.30 6.39 0.07
C TYR A 3 5.27 7.45 -0.30
N LEU A 4 4.06 7.03 -0.67
CA LEU A 4 2.99 7.94 -1.07
C LEU A 4 2.00 8.21 0.07
N ALA A 5 1.57 7.18 0.79
CA ALA A 5 0.50 7.32 1.79
C ALA A 5 0.52 6.20 2.83
N GLN A 6 -0.10 6.47 3.98
CA GLN A 6 -0.51 5.45 4.93
C GLN A 6 -2.02 5.21 4.79
N ILE A 7 -2.41 3.95 4.78
CA ILE A 7 -3.80 3.54 4.54
C ILE A 7 -4.18 2.48 5.56
N ASP A 8 -5.30 2.66 6.25
CA ASP A 8 -5.88 1.61 7.06
C ASP A 8 -6.67 0.65 6.16
N LEU A 9 -6.28 -0.62 6.19
CA LEU A 9 -6.87 -1.71 5.40
C LEU A 9 -7.02 -2.95 6.26
N ASP A 10 -8.12 -3.67 6.08
CA ASP A 10 -8.26 -5.00 6.64
C ASP A 10 -7.40 -5.98 5.82
N ALA A 11 -6.35 -6.53 6.46
CA ALA A 11 -5.46 -7.49 5.84
C ALA A 11 -6.19 -8.77 5.40
N ALA A 12 -7.13 -9.28 6.21
CA ALA A 12 -7.86 -10.49 5.86
C ALA A 12 -8.74 -10.27 4.63
N ALA A 13 -9.39 -9.11 4.52
CA ALA A 13 -10.18 -8.76 3.34
C ALA A 13 -9.29 -8.56 2.10
N LEU A 14 -8.08 -8.01 2.27
CA LEU A 14 -7.12 -7.84 1.19
C LEU A 14 -6.63 -9.21 0.69
N GLU A 15 -6.32 -10.14 1.59
CA GLU A 15 -5.92 -11.51 1.27
C GLU A 15 -7.04 -12.30 0.59
N GLU A 16 -8.28 -12.19 1.09
CA GLU A 16 -9.44 -12.83 0.48
C GLU A 16 -9.66 -12.37 -0.97
N ARG A 17 -9.43 -11.08 -1.23
CA ARG A 17 -9.68 -10.48 -2.55
C ARG A 17 -8.53 -10.66 -3.54
N TRP A 18 -7.30 -10.51 -3.09
CA TRP A 18 -6.12 -10.44 -3.97
C TRP A 18 -5.17 -11.64 -3.82
N GLY A 19 -5.46 -12.55 -2.90
CA GLY A 19 -4.67 -13.75 -2.64
C GLY A 19 -3.60 -13.54 -1.57
N SER A 20 -2.77 -14.54 -1.38
CA SER A 20 -1.71 -14.51 -0.36
C SER A 20 -0.65 -13.45 -0.68
N PRO A 21 -0.19 -12.69 0.32
CA PRO A 21 0.90 -11.74 0.16
C PRO A 21 2.24 -12.46 0.10
N ASP A 22 3.25 -11.73 -0.35
CA ASP A 22 4.65 -12.12 -0.18
C ASP A 22 5.15 -11.72 1.21
N THR A 23 6.01 -12.56 1.79
CA THR A 23 6.78 -12.19 2.99
C THR A 23 8.19 -11.83 2.58
N VAL A 24 8.61 -10.60 2.88
CA VAL A 24 9.94 -10.07 2.57
C VAL A 24 10.64 -9.69 3.86
N ARG A 25 11.92 -10.06 4.01
CA ARG A 25 12.74 -9.68 5.17
C ARG A 25 13.81 -8.69 4.76
N ASP A 26 13.94 -7.61 5.51
CA ASP A 26 15.07 -6.69 5.43
C ASP A 26 15.78 -6.55 6.79
N ASP A 27 16.72 -5.62 6.89
CA ASP A 27 17.50 -5.36 8.11
C ASP A 27 16.66 -4.78 9.25
N LEU A 28 15.46 -4.28 8.97
CA LEU A 28 14.56 -3.67 9.95
C LEU A 28 13.55 -4.69 10.46
N ALA A 29 12.89 -5.42 9.56
CA ALA A 29 11.81 -6.34 9.93
C ALA A 29 11.48 -7.39 8.86
N GLU A 30 10.50 -8.23 9.19
CA GLU A 30 9.75 -9.02 8.20
C GLU A 30 8.47 -8.27 7.84
N TRP A 31 8.19 -8.20 6.56
CA TRP A 31 7.12 -7.42 5.96
C TRP A 31 6.18 -8.32 5.18
N VAL A 32 4.89 -8.05 5.31
CA VAL A 32 3.83 -8.55 4.43
C VAL A 32 3.69 -7.57 3.28
N CYS A 33 3.78 -8.05 2.04
CA CYS A 33 3.81 -7.25 0.83
C CYS A 33 2.77 -7.71 -0.19
N PHE A 34 1.99 -6.77 -0.71
CA PHE A 34 1.19 -6.96 -1.92
C PHE A 34 1.73 -6.05 -3.02
N ALA A 35 2.00 -6.63 -4.20
CA ALA A 35 2.55 -5.91 -5.34
C ALA A 35 1.52 -5.85 -6.48
N PHE A 36 1.36 -4.67 -7.08
CA PHE A 36 0.41 -4.43 -8.15
C PHE A 36 1.05 -3.66 -9.30
N THR A 37 0.64 -3.98 -10.51
CA THR A 37 1.13 -3.35 -11.75
C THR A 37 -0.07 -2.93 -12.61
N PRO A 38 -0.67 -1.75 -12.36
CA PRO A 38 -1.89 -1.34 -13.06
C PRO A 38 -1.67 -1.05 -14.55
N ALA A 39 -0.45 -0.64 -14.94
CA ALA A 39 -0.06 -0.36 -16.32
C ALA A 39 1.44 -0.61 -16.52
N GLU A 40 1.90 -0.62 -17.78
CA GLU A 40 3.32 -0.79 -18.09
C GLU A 40 4.17 0.33 -17.49
N GLY A 41 5.18 -0.03 -16.69
CA GLY A 41 6.06 0.92 -16.00
C GLY A 41 5.48 1.52 -14.72
N GLU A 42 4.22 1.22 -14.39
CA GLU A 42 3.57 1.66 -13.16
C GLU A 42 3.45 0.49 -12.18
N ALA A 43 3.83 0.73 -10.93
CA ALA A 43 3.64 -0.26 -9.88
C ALA A 43 3.43 0.40 -8.53
N PHE A 44 2.70 -0.29 -7.66
CA PHE A 44 2.58 0.09 -6.26
C PHE A 44 2.62 -1.14 -5.35
N PHE A 45 3.02 -0.89 -4.11
CA PHE A 45 3.15 -1.88 -3.05
C PHE A 45 2.38 -1.44 -1.83
N LEU A 46 1.69 -2.40 -1.20
CA LEU A 46 1.18 -2.26 0.15
C LEU A 46 2.06 -3.11 1.06
N GLN A 47 2.65 -2.48 2.07
CA GLN A 47 3.57 -3.14 3.00
C GLN A 47 3.17 -2.88 4.45
N ARG A 48 3.23 -3.93 5.27
CA ARG A 48 2.95 -3.89 6.72
C ARG A 48 3.93 -4.78 7.44
N GLU A 49 4.42 -4.36 8.59
CA GLU A 49 5.28 -5.21 9.42
C GLU A 49 4.53 -6.45 9.90
N LEU A 50 5.15 -7.63 9.79
CA LEU A 50 4.52 -8.91 10.07
C LEU A 50 4.33 -9.16 11.58
N HIS A 51 5.36 -8.91 12.40
CA HIS A 51 5.38 -9.35 13.80
C HIS A 51 4.85 -8.31 14.78
N HIS A 52 5.09 -7.02 14.52
CA HIS A 52 4.70 -5.93 15.42
C HIS A 52 3.99 -4.77 14.69
N PRO A 53 2.91 -5.04 13.93
CA PRO A 53 2.22 -3.98 13.22
C PRO A 53 1.61 -2.96 14.21
N PRO A 54 1.97 -1.66 14.12
CA PRO A 54 1.47 -0.65 15.06
C PRO A 54 -0.04 -0.38 14.90
N SER A 55 -0.67 -0.78 13.79
CA SER A 55 -2.11 -0.68 13.52
C SER A 55 -2.52 -1.62 12.37
N ASN A 56 -3.76 -1.49 11.88
CA ASN A 56 -4.21 -2.05 10.59
C ASN A 56 -3.67 -1.27 9.37
N GLY A 57 -2.71 -0.39 9.60
CA GLY A 57 -2.12 0.47 8.58
C GLY A 57 -1.16 -0.28 7.68
N PHE A 58 -1.28 -0.03 6.39
CA PHE A 58 -0.32 -0.36 5.35
C PHE A 58 0.37 0.92 4.87
N VAL A 59 1.64 0.79 4.55
CA VAL A 59 2.41 1.81 3.84
C VAL A 59 2.24 1.56 2.34
N LEU A 60 1.73 2.56 1.63
CA LEU A 60 1.61 2.58 0.18
C LEU A 60 2.86 3.21 -0.43
N SER A 61 3.60 2.42 -1.19
CA SER A 61 4.77 2.86 -1.96
C SER A 61 4.49 2.73 -3.45
N VAL A 62 4.87 3.73 -4.24
CA VAL A 62 4.53 3.78 -5.68
C VAL A 62 5.76 4.06 -6.55
N SER A 63 5.68 3.75 -7.84
CA SER A 63 6.64 4.21 -8.84
C SER A 63 6.50 5.73 -9.09
N GLU A 64 7.52 6.36 -9.68
CA GLU A 64 7.54 7.81 -9.87
C GLU A 64 6.32 8.33 -10.66
N GLY A 65 5.86 7.58 -11.67
CA GLY A 65 4.69 7.96 -12.48
C GLY A 65 3.37 8.00 -11.70
N LEU A 66 3.29 7.31 -10.56
CA LEU A 66 2.12 7.27 -9.69
C LEU A 66 2.27 8.17 -8.45
N PHE A 67 3.38 8.91 -8.32
CA PHE A 67 3.69 9.72 -7.14
C PHE A 67 2.93 11.07 -7.13
N CYS A 68 1.61 10.98 -6.97
CA CYS A 68 0.67 12.10 -6.97
C CYS A 68 -0.40 11.88 -5.89
N GLY A 69 -0.76 12.95 -5.17
CA GLY A 69 -1.74 12.94 -4.08
C GLY A 69 -3.14 12.54 -4.56
N ASP A 70 -3.57 13.06 -5.72
CA ASP A 70 -4.85 12.70 -6.33
C ASP A 70 -4.97 11.21 -6.65
N THR A 71 -3.85 10.54 -6.97
CA THR A 71 -3.82 9.11 -7.30
C THR A 71 -4.10 8.22 -6.08
N VAL A 72 -3.85 8.69 -4.84
CA VAL A 72 -4.02 7.89 -3.61
C VAL A 72 -5.44 7.37 -3.48
N HIS A 73 -6.43 8.25 -3.62
CA HIS A 73 -7.83 7.88 -3.48
C HIS A 73 -8.27 6.91 -4.59
N GLY A 74 -7.74 7.07 -5.80
CA GLY A 74 -7.97 6.14 -6.91
C GLY A 74 -7.44 4.74 -6.62
N ILE A 75 -6.20 4.62 -6.12
CA ILE A 75 -5.60 3.35 -5.72
C ILE A 75 -6.43 2.70 -4.62
N VAL A 76 -6.76 3.44 -3.55
CA VAL A 76 -7.53 2.92 -2.41
C VAL A 76 -8.90 2.42 -2.83
N ALA A 77 -9.61 3.17 -3.69
CA ALA A 77 -10.89 2.73 -4.22
C ALA A 77 -10.76 1.47 -5.09
N ALA A 78 -9.71 1.39 -5.92
CA ALA A 78 -9.47 0.25 -6.80
C ALA A 78 -9.15 -1.05 -6.05
N LEU A 79 -8.59 -0.97 -4.83
CA LEU A 79 -8.39 -2.14 -3.98
C LEU A 79 -9.72 -2.84 -3.65
N GLY A 80 -10.84 -2.10 -3.63
CA GLY A 80 -12.18 -2.66 -3.42
C GLY A 80 -12.38 -3.26 -2.03
N ILE A 81 -11.67 -2.74 -1.02
CA ILE A 81 -11.75 -3.19 0.37
C ILE A 81 -12.69 -2.27 1.16
N ALA A 82 -13.71 -2.84 1.78
CA ALA A 82 -14.66 -2.07 2.59
C ALA A 82 -13.95 -1.44 3.80
N GLY A 83 -14.23 -0.17 4.07
CA GLY A 83 -13.59 0.55 5.17
C GLY A 83 -12.13 0.95 4.95
N ALA A 84 -11.59 0.74 3.74
CA ALA A 84 -10.28 1.24 3.35
C ALA A 84 -10.23 2.77 3.45
N GLN A 85 -9.27 3.32 4.21
CA GLN A 85 -9.17 4.76 4.45
C GLN A 85 -7.74 5.25 4.38
N VAL A 86 -7.53 6.38 3.70
CA VAL A 86 -6.24 7.09 3.70
C VAL A 86 -6.10 7.82 5.03
N THR A 87 -5.08 7.49 5.81
CA THR A 87 -4.82 8.12 7.11
C THR A 87 -3.75 9.21 7.02
N HIS A 88 -2.87 9.11 6.03
CA HIS A 88 -1.83 10.10 5.76
C HIS A 88 -1.44 10.08 4.29
N VAL A 89 -1.19 11.26 3.71
CA VAL A 89 -0.59 11.41 2.37
C VAL A 89 0.74 12.13 2.55
N ASN A 90 1.77 11.64 1.88
CA ASN A 90 3.09 12.25 1.88
C ASN A 90 2.99 13.70 1.35
N ALA A 91 3.48 14.66 2.12
CA ALA A 91 3.47 16.08 1.78
C ALA A 91 4.33 16.42 0.53
N GLU A 92 5.26 15.55 0.15
CA GLU A 92 6.04 15.69 -1.09
C GLU A 92 5.29 15.22 -2.34
N ALA A 93 4.18 14.50 -2.19
CA ALA A 93 3.38 14.06 -3.33
C ALA A 93 2.86 15.30 -4.06
N THR A 94 3.08 15.32 -5.37
CA THR A 94 2.54 16.39 -6.23
C THR A 94 1.02 16.44 -6.03
N PRO A 95 0.41 17.64 -5.92
CA PRO A 95 -1.05 17.77 -5.88
C PRO A 95 -1.69 17.08 -7.08
#